data_AF-A0A3A8GZ56-F1
#
_entry.id   AF-A0A3A8GZ56-F1
#
_cell.length_a   1.000
_cell.length_b   1.000
_cell.length_c   1.000
_cell.angle_alpha   90.00
_cell.angle_beta   90.00
_cell.angle_gamma   90.00
#
_symmetry.space_group_name_H-M   'P 1'
#
loop_
_entity.id
_entity.type
_entity.pdbx_description
1 polymer ?
#
loop_
_entity_poly.entity_id
_entity_poly.type
_entity_poly.pdbx_seq_one_letter_code
_entity_poly.pdbx_strand_id
1 'polypeptide(L)' 'VVRELVEVGDLLYVDDLASLVYAGRTHNERTNVAQYLEPHLARGELTVLAESTPERFERVREEAPTFASLFRVVHVPAL' A
#
# COMPACT_ATOMS: atom_id res chain seq x y z
N VAL A 1 -15.99 4.24 4.74
CA VAL A 1 -14.52 4.24 4.70
C VAL A 1 -13.95 4.27 3.28
N VAL A 2 -13.70 3.16 2.56
CA VAL A 2 -13.13 3.26 1.17
C VAL A 2 -14.04 4.03 0.22
N ARG A 3 -15.36 3.81 0.30
CA ARG A 3 -16.33 4.54 -0.52
C ARG A 3 -16.42 6.04 -0.20
N GLU A 4 -16.08 6.44 1.03
CA GLU A 4 -16.00 7.86 1.42
C GLU A 4 -14.70 8.50 0.94
N LEU A 5 -13.56 7.81 1.08
CA LEU A 5 -12.25 8.28 0.61
C LEU A 5 -12.23 8.50 -0.91
N VAL A 6 -12.94 7.64 -1.66
CA VAL A 6 -13.08 7.77 -3.13
C VAL A 6 -13.94 8.97 -3.54
N GLU A 7 -14.90 9.42 -2.71
CA GLU A 7 -15.76 10.57 -3.03
C GLU A 7 -15.05 11.93 -2.87
N VAL A 8 -13.97 11.98 -2.08
CA VAL A 8 -13.26 13.24 -1.77
C VAL A 8 -11.94 13.38 -2.55
N GLY A 9 -11.46 12.31 -3.20
CA GLY A 9 -10.14 12.29 -3.84
C GLY A 9 -9.02 12.14 -2.81
N ASP A 10 -9.27 11.36 -1.76
CA ASP A 10 -8.45 11.40 -0.56
C ASP A 10 -7.14 10.61 -0.69
N LEU A 11 -6.11 11.23 -0.13
CA LEU A 11 -4.79 10.67 0.10
C LEU A 11 -4.81 9.80 1.36
N LEU A 12 -4.60 8.50 1.22
CA LEU A 12 -4.36 7.60 2.35
C LEU A 12 -2.88 7.63 2.71
N TYR A 13 -2.56 8.08 3.93
CA TYR A 13 -1.22 8.02 4.48
C TYR A 13 -1.00 6.71 5.24
N VAL A 14 0.15 6.07 5.01
CA VAL A 14 0.55 4.80 5.62
C VAL A 14 1.99 4.93 6.12
N ASP A 15 2.20 4.76 7.41
CA ASP A 15 3.54 4.84 8.02
C ASP A 15 4.40 3.60 7.77
N ASP A 16 3.79 2.44 7.54
CA ASP A 16 4.47 1.19 7.27
C ASP A 16 3.77 0.39 6.15
N LEU A 17 4.26 0.55 4.92
CA LEU A 17 3.71 -0.16 3.76
C LEU A 17 3.75 -1.68 3.91
N ALA A 18 4.79 -2.21 4.55
CA ALA A 18 4.94 -3.65 4.75
C ALA A 18 3.82 -4.21 5.63
N SER A 19 3.39 -3.44 6.63
CA SER A 19 2.26 -3.81 7.47
C SER A 19 0.98 -4.01 6.66
N LEU A 20 0.75 -3.32 5.53
CA LEU A 20 -0.44 -3.58 4.69
C LEU A 20 -0.40 -4.90 3.92
N VAL A 21 0.80 -5.40 3.61
CA VAL A 21 0.99 -6.69 2.93
C VAL A 21 0.85 -7.84 3.92
N TYR A 22 1.30 -7.63 5.17
CA TYR A 22 1.28 -8.64 6.22
C TYR A 22 0.01 -8.62 7.09
N ALA A 23 -0.61 -7.46 7.30
CA ALA A 23 -1.89 -7.31 8.00
C ALA A 23 -3.02 -7.86 7.12
N GLY A 24 -3.73 -8.85 7.65
CA GLY A 24 -4.77 -9.59 6.93
C GLY A 24 -4.54 -11.10 6.89
N ARG A 25 -3.34 -11.60 7.27
CA ARG A 25 -3.11 -13.04 7.43
C ARG A 25 -3.77 -13.65 8.68
N THR A 26 -4.42 -12.85 9.53
CA THR A 26 -4.70 -13.23 10.92
C THR A 26 -6.09 -13.79 11.22
N HIS A 27 -7.08 -13.78 10.32
CA HIS A 27 -8.33 -14.49 10.62
C HIS A 27 -9.13 -14.81 9.35
N ASN A 28 -9.08 -16.07 8.90
CA ASN A 28 -9.99 -16.73 7.96
C ASN A 28 -10.23 -16.18 6.54
N GLU A 29 -9.69 -15.03 6.14
CA GLU A 29 -9.87 -14.51 4.79
C GLU A 29 -8.51 -14.36 4.10
N ARG A 30 -8.33 -15.06 2.98
CA ARG A 30 -7.09 -15.07 2.18
C ARG A 30 -6.85 -13.75 1.42
N THR A 31 -7.67 -12.73 1.67
CA THR A 31 -7.61 -11.43 1.01
C THR A 31 -6.84 -10.48 1.92
N ASN A 32 -5.58 -10.21 1.58
CA ASN A 32 -4.79 -9.21 2.30
C ASN A 32 -5.27 -7.79 1.93
N VAL A 33 -5.02 -6.81 2.80
CA VAL A 33 -5.44 -5.41 2.57
C VAL A 33 -4.83 -4.86 1.28
N ALA A 34 -3.59 -5.26 0.96
CA ALA A 34 -2.93 -4.92 -0.30
C ALA A 34 -3.73 -5.33 -1.55
N GLN A 35 -4.21 -6.57 -1.65
CA GLN A 35 -5.03 -7.08 -2.77
C GLN A 35 -6.38 -6.38 -2.87
N TYR A 36 -6.95 -5.98 -1.73
CA TYR A 36 -8.17 -5.20 -1.72
C TYR A 36 -7.95 -3.78 -2.28
N LEU A 37 -6.83 -3.14 -1.95
CA LEU A 37 -6.51 -1.77 -2.39
C LEU A 37 -5.95 -1.71 -3.82
N GLU A 38 -5.26 -2.75 -4.28
CA GLU A 38 -4.63 -2.85 -5.60
C GLU A 38 -5.53 -2.39 -6.77
N PRO A 39 -6.78 -2.87 -6.92
CA PRO A 39 -7.64 -2.42 -8.01
C PRO A 39 -8.02 -0.93 -7.93
N HIS A 40 -8.11 -0.36 -6.73
CA HIS A 40 -8.45 1.06 -6.53
C HIS A 40 -7.26 1.97 -6.82
N LEU A 41 -6.06 1.53 -6.42
CA LEU A 41 -4.78 2.19 -6.74
C LEU A 41 -4.52 2.18 -8.25
N ALA A 42 -4.71 1.04 -8.90
CA ALA A 42 -4.49 0.90 -10.34
C ALA A 42 -5.44 1.76 -11.18
N ARG A 43 -6.67 2.01 -10.71
CA ARG A 43 -7.65 2.90 -11.37
C ARG A 43 -7.46 4.38 -11.02
N GLY A 44 -6.56 4.72 -10.09
CA GLY A 44 -6.38 6.08 -9.62
C GLY A 44 -7.55 6.64 -8.80
N GLU A 45 -8.43 5.76 -8.31
CA GLU A 45 -9.56 6.13 -7.42
C GLU A 45 -9.08 6.47 -6.00
N LEU A 46 -7.89 5.98 -5.63
CA LEU A 46 -7.26 6.19 -4.33
C LEU A 46 -5.78 6.55 -4.55
N THR A 47 -5.30 7.58 -3.86
CA THR A 47 -3.86 7.88 -3.79
C THR A 47 -3.32 7.42 -2.44
N VAL A 48 -2.19 6.71 -2.42
CA VAL A 48 -1.51 6.32 -1.17
C VAL A 48 -0.14 6.97 -1.10
N LEU A 49 0.14 7.64 0.01
CA LEU A 49 1.49 8.02 0.40
C LEU A 49 1.94 7.07 1.49
N ALA A 50 3.05 6.37 1.26
CA ALA A 50 3.59 5.42 2.21
C ALA A 50 5.05 5.70 2.52
N GLU A 51 5.39 5.53 3.80
CA GLU A 51 6.77 5.55 4.27
C GLU A 51 7.28 4.11 4.45
N SER A 52 8.56 3.89 4.12
CA SER A 52 9.22 2.60 4.29
C SER A 52 10.72 2.77 4.26
N THR A 53 11.44 1.96 5.03
CA THR A 53 12.88 1.78 4.80
C THR A 53 13.11 0.99 3.52
N PRO A 54 14.29 1.11 2.87
CA PRO A 54 14.62 0.34 1.68
C PRO A 54 14.47 -1.18 1.91
N GLU A 55 14.95 -1.69 3.04
CA GLU A 55 14.93 -3.12 3.36
C GLU A 55 13.50 -3.64 3.53
N ARG A 56 12.61 -2.85 4.13
CA ARG A 56 11.19 -3.20 4.25
C ARG A 56 10.48 -3.15 2.89
N PHE A 57 10.82 -2.18 2.05
CA PHE A 57 10.22 -2.07 0.73
C PHE A 57 10.63 -3.23 -0.19
N GLU A 58 11.87 -3.71 -0.10
CA GLU A 58 12.28 -4.94 -0.81
C GLU A 58 11.41 -6.14 -0.43
N ARG A 59 11.08 -6.30 0.86
CA ARG A 59 10.16 -7.38 1.28
C ARG A 59 8.76 -7.25 0.70
N VAL A 60 8.26 -6.01 0.56
CA VAL A 60 6.99 -5.75 -0.12
C VAL A 60 7.07 -6.16 -1.59
N ARG A 61 8.19 -5.89 -2.29
CA ARG A 61 8.39 -6.32 -3.67
C ARG A 61 8.45 -7.84 -3.81
N GLU A 62 9.07 -8.54 -2.86
CA GLU A 62 9.16 -10.01 -2.87
C GLU A 62 7.80 -10.67 -2.64
N GLU A 63 7.02 -10.17 -1.68
CA GLU A 63 5.74 -10.78 -1.30
C GLU A 63 4.56 -10.33 -2.17
N ALA A 64 4.57 -9.09 -2.66
CA ALA A 64 3.48 -8.48 -3.41
C ALA A 64 4.02 -7.60 -4.56
N PRO A 65 4.64 -8.20 -5.58
CA PRO A 65 5.32 -7.46 -6.66
C PRO A 65 4.37 -6.54 -7.45
N THR A 66 3.15 -6.99 -7.74
CA THR A 66 2.16 -6.18 -8.46
C THR A 66 1.75 -4.95 -7.65
N PHE A 67 1.44 -5.13 -6.37
CA PHE A 67 1.12 -4.02 -5.46
C PHE A 67 2.29 -3.04 -5.35
N ALA A 68 3.52 -3.55 -5.16
CA ALA A 68 4.72 -2.71 -5.08
C ALA A 68 4.95 -1.89 -6.36
N SER A 69 4.63 -2.46 -7.53
CA SER A 69 4.79 -1.79 -8.82
C SER A 69 3.87 -0.57 -9.01
N LEU A 70 2.80 -0.45 -8.23
CA LEU A 70 1.89 0.69 -8.27
C LEU A 70 2.47 1.93 -7.57
N PHE A 71 3.54 1.78 -6.80
CA PHE A 71 4.17 2.87 -6.06
C PHE A 71 5.32 3.50 -6.85
N ARG A 72 5.35 4.83 -6.83
CA ARG A 72 6.55 5.59 -7.20
C ARG A 72 7.44 5.75 -5.97
N VAL A 73 8.64 5.20 -6.02
CA VAL A 73 9.63 5.32 -4.93
C VAL A 73 10.35 6.66 -5.02
N VAL A 74 10.38 7.39 -3.91
CA VAL A 74 11.18 8.61 -3.74
C VAL A 74 12.13 8.39 -2.56
N HIS A 75 13.44 8.46 -2.83
CA HIS A 75 14.45 8.33 -1.77
C HIS A 75 14.63 9.66 -1.04
N VAL A 76 14.40 9.65 0.27
CA VAL A 76 14.62 10.81 1.14
C VAL A 76 16.02 10.69 1.75
N PRO A 77 16.95 11.64 1.49
CA PRO A 77 18.27 11.62 2.08
C PRO A 77 18.20 11.91 3.59
N ALA A 78 19.19 11.41 4.34
CA ALA A 78 19.36 11.81 5.74
C ALA A 78 19.63 13.33 5.82
N LEU A 79 18.99 13.99 6.80
CA LEU A 79 19.11 15.42 7.06
C LEU A 79 20.46 15.78 7.71
#